data_AF-A0A2V6QFA3-F1
#
_entry.id   AF-A0A2V6QFA3-F1
#
_cell.length_a   1.000
_cell.length_b   1.000
_cell.length_c   1.000
_cell.angle_alpha   90.00
_cell.angle_beta   90.00
_cell.angle_gamma   90.00
#
_symmetry.space_group_name_H-M   'P 1'
#
loop_
_entity.id
_entity.type
_entity.pdbx_description
1 polymer ?
#
loop_
_entity_poly.entity_id
_entity_poly.type
_entity_poly.pdbx_seq_one_letter_code
_entity_poly.pdbx_strand_id
1 'polypeptide(L)'
;TRQVLDAQTAKAWGVVNEIVPADRLLARAHEIADTIAALPPLTSRYTRIALTQKLRRIIDEGSDYSLALEGISAADVARTAAQNKRARSA
;
A
#
# COMPACT_ATOMS: atom_id res chain seq x y z
N THR A 1 15.05 3.08 -9.30
CA THR A 1 15.64 4.15 -8.47
C THR A 1 15.57 3.90 -6.96
N ARG A 2 14.71 3.01 -6.43
CA ARG A 2 14.56 2.77 -4.97
C ARG A 2 14.32 4.07 -4.18
N GLN A 3 13.53 4.98 -4.77
CA GLN A 3 13.25 6.28 -4.18
C GLN A 3 12.46 6.12 -2.87
N VAL A 4 12.87 6.85 -1.83
CA VAL A 4 12.14 7.00 -0.58
C VAL A 4 11.45 8.36 -0.59
N LEU A 5 10.16 8.39 -0.25
CA LEU A 5 9.38 9.61 -0.21
C LEU A 5 9.29 10.11 1.23
N ASP A 6 9.67 11.37 1.45
CA ASP A 6 9.34 12.06 2.69
C ASP A 6 7.86 12.48 2.71
N ALA A 7 7.37 12.90 3.88
CA ALA A 7 5.97 13.27 4.04
C ALA A 7 5.55 14.43 3.11
N GLN A 8 6.44 15.39 2.89
CA GLN A 8 6.13 16.59 2.11
C GLN A 8 5.98 16.27 0.62
N THR A 9 6.90 15.46 0.10
CA THR A 9 6.84 14.96 -1.27
C THR A 9 5.60 14.08 -1.47
N ALA A 10 5.31 13.18 -0.53
CA ALA A 10 4.13 12.32 -0.58
C ALA A 10 2.82 13.13 -0.57
N LYS A 11 2.77 14.25 0.16
CA LYS A 11 1.63 15.17 0.14
C LYS A 11 1.52 15.93 -1.18
N ALA A 12 2.64 16.45 -1.69
CA ALA A 12 2.67 17.13 -2.98
C ALA A 12 2.20 16.23 -4.14
N TRP A 13 2.44 14.92 -4.04
CA TRP A 13 2.03 13.93 -5.04
C TRP A 13 0.64 13.33 -4.79
N GLY A 14 -0.05 13.74 -3.71
CA GLY A 14 -1.42 13.31 -3.40
C GLY A 14 -1.56 11.94 -2.71
N VAL A 15 -0.46 11.35 -2.23
CA VAL A 15 -0.49 10.11 -1.43
C VAL A 15 -0.88 10.43 0.02
N VAL A 16 -0.41 11.57 0.54
CA VAL A 16 -0.73 12.06 1.89
C VAL A 16 -1.68 13.26 1.78
N ASN A 17 -2.79 13.25 2.51
CA ASN A 17 -3.75 14.36 2.51
C ASN A 17 -3.36 15.45 3.52
N GLU A 18 -2.93 15.07 4.72
CA GLU A 18 -2.64 15.97 5.84
C GLU A 18 -1.33 15.55 6.53
N ILE A 19 -0.54 16.53 6.98
CA ILE A 19 0.68 16.31 7.76
C ILE A 19 0.51 17.06 9.06
N VAL A 20 0.72 16.35 10.16
CA VAL A 20 0.53 16.85 11.53
C VAL A 20 1.73 16.47 12.40
N PRO A 21 1.94 17.16 13.54
CA PRO A 21 2.88 16.71 14.58
C PRO A 21 2.59 15.25 15.00
N ALA A 22 3.65 14.49 15.30
CA ALA A 22 3.55 13.05 15.54
C ALA A 22 2.63 12.71 16.73
N ASP A 23 2.68 13.51 17.79
CA ASP A 23 1.82 13.40 18.98
C ASP A 23 0.34 13.73 18.71
N ARG A 24 0.04 14.40 17.59
CA ARG A 24 -1.32 14.76 17.17
C ARG A 24 -1.92 13.81 16.15
N LEU A 25 -1.14 12.86 15.61
CA LEU A 25 -1.57 11.99 14.50
C LEU A 25 -2.86 11.23 14.81
N LEU A 26 -2.91 10.50 15.94
CA LEU A 26 -4.09 9.72 16.29
C LEU A 26 -5.27 10.61 16.68
N ALA A 27 -5.02 11.72 17.39
CA ALA A 27 -6.07 12.68 17.72
C ALA A 27 -6.76 13.19 16.45
N ARG A 28 -5.98 13.60 15.44
CA ARG A 28 -6.52 14.07 14.16
C ARG A 28 -7.25 12.97 13.39
N ALA A 29 -6.73 11.74 13.39
CA ALA A 29 -7.39 10.60 12.77
C ALA A 29 -8.77 10.33 13.39
N HIS A 30 -8.89 10.44 14.72
CA HIS A 30 -10.16 10.29 15.43
C HIS A 30 -11.16 11.39 15.08
N GLU A 31 -10.75 12.66 15.01
CA GLU A 31 -11.63 13.76 14.58
C GLU A 31 -12.25 13.50 13.19
N ILE A 32 -11.47 12.97 12.25
CA ILE A 32 -11.95 12.58 10.91
C ILE A 32 -12.88 11.38 11.01
N ALA A 33 -12.52 10.37 11.80
CA ALA A 33 -13.34 9.18 11.99
C ALA A 33 -14.70 9.51 12.60
N ASP A 34 -14.76 10.41 13.58
CA ASP A 34 -15.99 10.87 14.22
C ASP A 34 -16.90 11.59 13.21
N THR A 35 -16.31 12.37 12.30
CA THR A 35 -17.02 13.02 11.19
C THR A 35 -17.65 11.99 10.25
N ILE A 36 -16.93 10.91 9.92
CA ILE A 36 -17.45 9.81 9.09
C ILE A 36 -18.51 9.00 9.84
N ALA A 37 -18.32 8.77 11.13
CA ALA A 37 -19.24 8.01 11.97
C ALA A 37 -20.58 8.72 12.19
N ALA A 38 -20.60 10.05 12.12
CA ALA A 38 -21.82 10.86 12.18
C ALA A 38 -22.71 10.72 10.91
N LEU A 39 -22.20 10.14 9.82
CA LEU A 39 -22.99 9.92 8.61
C LEU A 39 -24.03 8.80 8.82
N PRO A 40 -25.20 8.84 8.15
CA PRO A 40 -26.13 7.72 8.14
C PRO A 40 -25.44 6.41 7.72
N PRO A 41 -25.73 5.25 8.35
CA PRO A 41 -24.98 4.02 8.12
C PRO A 41 -24.92 3.55 6.66
N LEU A 42 -25.97 3.78 5.86
CA LEU A 42 -25.97 3.42 4.44
C LEU A 42 -25.14 4.40 3.61
N THR A 43 -25.11 5.69 3.98
CA THR A 43 -24.30 6.71 3.29
C THR A 43 -22.82 6.36 3.37
N SER A 44 -22.28 6.16 4.58
CA SER A 44 -20.84 5.84 4.74
C SER A 44 -20.46 4.53 4.03
N ARG A 45 -21.30 3.49 4.12
CA ARG A 45 -21.09 2.22 3.43
C ARG A 45 -21.10 2.36 1.91
N TYR A 46 -22.11 3.02 1.34
CA TYR A 46 -22.26 3.11 -0.12
C TYR A 46 -21.26 4.09 -0.74
N THR A 47 -20.89 5.16 -0.04
CA THR A 47 -19.76 6.02 -0.44
C THR A 47 -18.47 5.21 -0.56
N ARG A 48 -18.16 4.34 0.41
CA ARG A 48 -16.98 3.46 0.34
C ARG A 48 -17.04 2.52 -0.87
N ILE A 49 -18.18 1.91 -1.14
CA ILE A 49 -18.36 1.01 -2.31
C ILE A 49 -18.12 1.78 -3.61
N ALA A 50 -18.77 2.93 -3.79
CA ALA A 50 -18.67 3.73 -5.00
C ALA A 50 -17.23 4.20 -5.26
N LEU A 51 -16.53 4.69 -4.22
CA LEU A 51 -15.18 5.22 -4.36
C LEU A 51 -14.12 4.13 -4.60
N THR A 52 -14.34 2.89 -4.14
CA THR A 52 -13.33 1.83 -4.26
C THR A 52 -13.52 0.91 -5.45
N GLN A 53 -14.64 1.01 -6.18
CA GLN A 53 -14.95 0.11 -7.30
C GLN A 53 -13.85 0.10 -8.39
N LYS A 54 -13.35 1.27 -8.79
CA LYS A 54 -12.30 1.37 -9.82
C LYS A 54 -10.97 0.79 -9.33
N LEU A 55 -10.59 1.11 -8.10
CA LEU A 55 -9.35 0.62 -7.50
C LEU A 55 -9.35 -0.91 -7.40
N ARG A 56 -10.47 -1.50 -6.97
CA ARG A 56 -10.59 -2.96 -6.85
C ARG A 56 -10.39 -3.65 -8.20
N ARG A 57 -11.00 -3.13 -9.25
CA ARG A 57 -10.84 -3.67 -10.62
C ARG A 57 -9.38 -3.67 -11.09
N ILE A 58 -8.66 -2.57 -10.88
CA ILE A 58 -7.24 -2.45 -11.28
C ILE A 58 -6.38 -3.50 -10.56
N ILE A 59 -6.65 -3.73 -9.27
CA ILE A 59 -5.94 -4.74 -8.48
C ILE A 59 -6.27 -6.14 -9.00
N ASP A 60 -7.56 -6.46 -9.17
CA ASP A 60 -8.02 -7.78 -9.62
C ASP A 60 -7.46 -8.15 -11.00
N GLU A 61 -7.39 -7.19 -11.93
CA GLU A 61 -6.88 -7.43 -13.30
C GLU A 61 -5.36 -7.66 -13.35
N GLY A 62 -4.59 -7.04 -12.45
CA GLY A 62 -3.13 -7.04 -12.53
C GLY A 62 -2.41 -7.99 -11.56
N SER A 63 -3.09 -8.45 -10.52
CA SER A 63 -2.42 -9.11 -9.38
C SER A 63 -1.94 -10.52 -9.69
N ASP A 64 -2.77 -11.37 -10.31
CA ASP A 64 -2.47 -12.81 -10.46
C ASP A 64 -1.17 -13.05 -11.27
N TYR A 65 -1.05 -12.38 -12.41
CA TYR A 65 0.12 -12.51 -13.26
C TYR A 65 1.38 -11.90 -12.61
N SER A 66 1.24 -10.74 -11.96
CA SER A 66 2.36 -10.06 -11.30
C SER A 66 2.94 -10.89 -10.16
N LEU A 67 2.08 -11.50 -9.33
CA LEU A 67 2.50 -12.36 -8.21
C LEU A 67 3.17 -13.65 -8.71
N ALA A 68 2.70 -14.22 -9.82
CA ALA A 68 3.35 -15.38 -10.43
C ALA A 68 4.79 -15.06 -10.88
N LEU A 69 4.98 -13.92 -11.56
CA LEU A 69 6.30 -13.46 -11.98
C LEU A 69 7.21 -13.13 -10.80
N GLU A 70 6.68 -12.50 -9.75
CA GLU A 70 7.41 -12.25 -8.52
C GLU A 70 7.91 -13.57 -7.91
N GLY A 71 7.03 -14.56 -7.77
CA GLY A 71 7.38 -15.88 -7.24
C GLY A 71 8.46 -16.61 -8.05
N ILE A 72 8.36 -16.60 -9.38
CA ILE A 72 9.37 -17.19 -10.28
C ILE A 72 10.73 -16.50 -10.08
N SER A 73 10.75 -15.17 -10.06
CA SER A 73 11.98 -14.41 -9.89
C SER A 73 12.62 -14.63 -8.51
N ALA A 74 11.81 -14.67 -7.44
CA ALA A 74 12.27 -14.93 -6.09
C ALA A 74 12.86 -16.35 -5.97
N ALA A 75 12.22 -17.35 -6.58
CA ALA A 75 12.73 -18.72 -6.61
C ALA A 75 14.07 -18.83 -7.35
N ASP A 76 14.22 -18.13 -8.47
CA ASP A 76 15.49 -18.07 -9.20
C ASP A 76 16.61 -17.41 -8.38
N VAL A 77 16.32 -16.27 -7.74
CA VAL A 77 17.27 -15.59 -6.83
C VAL A 77 17.70 -16.54 -5.69
N ALA A 78 16.75 -17.24 -5.07
CA ALA A 78 17.05 -18.18 -3.98
C ALA A 78 17.92 -19.35 -4.45
N ARG A 79 17.61 -19.92 -5.62
CA ARG A 79 18.40 -21.01 -6.23
C ARG A 79 19.84 -20.57 -6.51
N THR A 80 20.01 -19.42 -7.15
CA THR A 80 21.33 -18.87 -7.48
C THR A 80 22.14 -18.55 -6.21
N ALA A 81 21.50 -17.98 -5.19
CA ALA A 81 22.14 -17.72 -3.91
C ALA A 81 22.64 -19.02 -3.23
N ALA A 82 21.85 -20.10 -3.30
CA ALA A 82 22.24 -21.40 -2.74
C ALA A 82 23.42 -22.04 -3.49
N GLN A 83 23.42 -21.96 -4.83
CA GLN A 83 24.53 -22.43 -5.67
C GLN A 83 25.82 -21.67 -5.36
N ASN A 84 25.75 -20.34 -5.25
CA ASN A 84 26.91 -19.49 -4.93
C ASN A 84 27.49 -19.78 -3.54
N LYS A 85 26.64 -20.10 -2.54
CA LYS A 85 27.12 -20.51 -1.21
C LYS A 85 27.89 -21.84 -1.28
N ARG A 86 27.38 -22.82 -2.02
CA ARG A 86 28.05 -24.12 -2.21
C ARG A 86 29.39 -24.00 -2.91
N ALA A 87 29.48 -23.15 -3.94
CA ALA A 87 30.72 -22.90 -4.68
C ALA A 87 31.81 -22.18 -3.85
N ARG A 88 31.44 -21.43 -2.80
CA ARG A 88 32.39 -20.75 -1.90
C ARG A 88 32.89 -21.63 -0.74
N SER A 89 32.20 -22.74 -0.48
CA SER A 89 32.55 -23.71 0.56
C SER A 89 33.34 -24.91 0.05
N ALA A 90 33.59 -24.99 -1.26
CA ALA A 90 34.43 -25.98 -1.93
C ALA A 90 35.74 -25.31 -2.36
#